data_AF-A0A928XZ89-F1
#
_entry.id   AF-A0A928XZ89-F1
#
_cell.length_a   1.000
_cell.length_b   1.000
_cell.length_c   1.000
_cell.angle_alpha   90.00
_cell.angle_beta   90.00
_cell.angle_gamma   90.00
#
_symmetry.space_group_name_H-M   'P 1'
#
loop_
_entity.id
_entity.type
_entity.pdbx_description
1 polymer ?
#
loop_
_entity_poly.entity_id
_entity_poly.type
_entity_poly.pdbx_seq_one_letter_code
_entity_poly.pdbx_strand_id
1 'polypeptide(L)' 'MGSSLPTGAPGTLVRCERCGAHYDWRKSSSWTLKMTYCSALCEQGDLGFSIETLLRGTMVMRSAWRDLLVS' A
#
# COMPACT_ATOMS: atom_id res chain seq x y z
N MET A 1 2.59 -18.21 -17.36
CA MET A 1 3.33 -17.03 -16.89
C MET A 1 3.06 -16.87 -15.40
N GLY A 2 3.82 -17.58 -14.57
CA GLY A 2 3.69 -17.53 -13.11
C GLY A 2 4.72 -16.55 -12.58
N SER A 3 4.27 -15.41 -12.07
CA SER A 3 5.15 -14.44 -11.42
C SER A 3 5.61 -15.03 -10.09
N SER A 4 6.88 -15.40 -10.04
CA SER A 4 7.58 -15.90 -8.85
C SER A 4 7.61 -14.82 -7.78
N LEU A 5 6.70 -14.95 -6.81
CA LEU A 5 6.77 -14.24 -5.54
C LEU A 5 8.03 -14.73 -4.79
N PRO A 6 9.02 -13.87 -4.48
CA PRO A 6 10.14 -14.30 -3.67
C PRO A 6 9.63 -14.50 -2.24
N THR A 7 9.39 -15.75 -1.86
CA THR A 7 9.17 -16.20 -0.49
C THR A 7 10.34 -15.70 0.35
N GLY A 8 10.08 -14.74 1.23
CA GLY A 8 11.10 -14.00 1.96
C GLY A 8 11.97 -14.89 2.84
N ALA A 9 13.17 -15.21 2.38
CA ALA A 9 14.23 -15.73 3.21
C ALA A 9 14.72 -14.62 4.17
N PRO A 10 15.06 -14.93 5.44
CA PRO A 10 15.58 -13.95 6.38
C PRO A 10 16.82 -13.26 5.80
N GLY A 11 16.76 -11.94 5.67
CA GLY A 11 17.82 -11.11 5.06
C GLY A 11 17.55 -10.65 3.62
N THR A 12 16.48 -11.10 2.97
CA THR A 12 16.14 -10.66 1.60
C THR A 12 15.34 -9.36 1.63
N LEU A 13 15.93 -8.28 1.10
CA LEU A 13 15.21 -7.03 0.85
C LEU A 13 14.32 -7.18 -0.39
N VAL A 14 13.11 -6.64 -0.31
CA VAL A 14 12.12 -6.65 -1.40
C VAL A 14 12.11 -5.30 -2.10
N ARG A 15 11.82 -5.25 -3.40
CA ARG A 15 11.70 -3.99 -4.15
C ARG A 15 10.27 -3.45 -4.07
N CYS A 16 10.11 -2.17 -3.75
CA CYS A 16 8.81 -1.51 -3.73
C CYS A 16 8.31 -1.28 -5.17
N GLU A 17 7.05 -1.61 -5.45
CA GLU A 17 6.49 -1.49 -6.81
C GLU A 17 6.34 -0.02 -7.25
N ARG A 18 6.01 0.89 -6.32
CA ARG A 18 5.82 2.31 -6.64
C ARG A 18 7.11 3.10 -6.76
N CYS A 19 8.00 2.99 -5.76
CA CYS A 19 9.21 3.84 -5.68
C CYS A 19 10.50 3.12 -6.05
N GLY A 20 10.48 1.81 -6.28
CA GLY A 20 11.66 1.03 -6.67
C GLY A 20 12.69 0.80 -5.55
N ALA A 21 12.49 1.35 -4.34
CA ALA A 21 13.41 1.18 -3.23
C ALA A 21 13.43 -0.26 -2.70
N HIS A 22 14.60 -0.76 -2.28
CA HIS A 22 14.74 -2.01 -1.56
C HIS A 22 14.43 -1.79 -0.07
N TYR A 23 13.60 -2.66 0.53
CA TYR A 23 13.16 -2.53 1.90
C TYR A 23 12.97 -3.89 2.59
N ASP A 24 13.02 -3.88 3.93
CA ASP A 24 12.66 -5.04 4.75
C ASP A 24 11.13 -5.08 4.89
N TRP A 25 10.49 -6.09 4.31
CA TRP A 25 9.05 -6.24 4.35
C TRP A 25 8.48 -6.33 5.78
N ARG A 26 9.29 -6.80 6.74
CA ARG A 26 8.90 -6.90 8.16
C ARG A 26 8.75 -5.53 8.81
N LYS A 27 9.45 -4.52 8.26
CA LYS A 27 9.41 -3.12 8.71
C LYS A 27 8.44 -2.25 7.89
N SER A 28 7.82 -2.81 6.85
CA SER A 28 6.86 -2.05 6.04
C SER A 28 5.66 -1.62 6.86
N SER A 29 5.26 -0.36 6.67
CA SER A 29 4.04 0.21 7.25
C SER A 29 2.80 0.00 6.37
N SER A 30 2.93 -0.59 5.17
CA SER A 30 1.75 -1.13 4.48
C SER A 30 1.17 -2.24 5.34
N TRP A 31 -0.14 -2.30 5.56
CA TRP A 31 -0.69 -3.31 6.47
C TRP A 31 -0.82 -4.68 5.79
N THR A 32 -1.45 -4.68 4.62
CA THR A 32 -1.82 -5.90 3.88
C THR A 32 -0.84 -6.22 2.75
N LEU A 33 -0.12 -5.21 2.23
CA LEU A 33 0.75 -5.33 1.05
C LEU A 33 2.23 -5.10 1.39
N LYS A 34 2.66 -5.60 2.55
CA LYS A 34 4.04 -5.48 3.07
C LYS A 34 5.13 -6.03 2.16
N MET A 35 4.80 -6.94 1.24
CA MET A 35 5.75 -7.49 0.27
C MET A 35 5.68 -6.79 -1.09
N THR A 36 4.80 -5.80 -1.26
CA THR A 36 4.63 -5.04 -2.50
C THR A 36 5.06 -3.58 -2.32
N TYR A 37 4.69 -2.97 -1.19
CA TYR A 37 4.99 -1.56 -0.88
C TYR A 37 5.82 -1.41 0.39
N CYS A 38 6.77 -0.48 0.33
CA CYS A 38 7.62 -0.15 1.49
C CYS A 38 6.88 0.61 2.60
N SER A 39 5.73 1.22 2.29
CA SER A 39 4.93 2.00 3.25
C SER A 39 3.48 2.14 2.81
N ALA A 40 2.60 2.49 3.76
CA ALA A 40 1.21 2.85 3.47
C ALA A 40 1.08 4.03 2.49
N LEU A 41 2.05 4.95 2.47
CA LEU A 41 2.09 6.05 1.50
C LEU A 41 2.33 5.57 0.07
N CYS A 42 3.16 4.54 -0.10
CA CYS A 42 3.38 3.95 -1.42
C CYS A 42 2.18 3.13 -1.88
N GLU A 43 1.54 2.40 -0.96
CA GLU A 43 0.29 1.71 -1.23
C GLU A 43 -0.81 2.70 -1.67
N GLN A 44 -1.07 3.73 -0.87
CA GLN A 44 -2.12 4.72 -1.17
C GLN A 44 -1.81 5.54 -2.43
N GLY A 45 -0.53 5.84 -2.69
CA GLY A 45 -0.15 6.58 -3.88
C GLY A 45 -0.24 5.78 -5.17
N ASP A 46 -0.28 4.45 -5.10
CA ASP A 46 -0.45 3.55 -6.26
C ASP A 46 -1.92 3.14 -6.44
N LEU A 47 -2.59 2.74 -5.35
CA LEU A 47 -3.98 2.27 -5.37
C LEU A 47 -5.02 3.38 -5.23
N GLY A 48 -4.63 4.56 -4.76
CA GLY A 48 -5.54 5.65 -4.37
C GLY A 48 -6.14 5.51 -2.97
N PHE A 49 -5.97 4.36 -2.32
CA PHE A 49 -6.40 4.06 -0.94
C PHE A 49 -5.44 3.04 -0.31
N SER A 50 -5.47 2.87 1.01
CA SER A 50 -4.89 1.68 1.63
C SER A 50 -5.96 0.60 1.81
N ILE A 51 -5.62 -0.67 1.56
CA ILE A 51 -6.52 -1.81 1.74
C ILE A 51 -7.04 -1.85 3.18
N GLU A 52 -6.19 -1.48 4.14
CA GLU A 52 -6.57 -1.35 5.54
C GLU A 52 -7.74 -0.38 5.76
N THR A 53 -7.73 0.77 5.05
CA THR A 53 -8.80 1.77 5.08
C THR A 53 -10.08 1.23 4.44
N LEU A 54 -9.95 0.46 3.36
CA LEU A 54 -11.08 -0.22 2.72
C LEU A 54 -11.73 -1.26 3.65
N LEU A 55 -10.91 -2.08 4.31
CA LEU A 55 -11.37 -3.14 5.23
C LEU A 55 -12.02 -2.57 6.49
N ARG A 56 -11.58 -1.40 6.97
CA ARG A 56 -12.23 -0.70 8.09
C ARG A 56 -13.58 -0.06 7.71
N GLY A 57 -13.96 -0.07 6.43
CA GLY A 57 -15.18 0.59 5.95
C GLY A 57 -15.14 2.11 6.07
N THR A 58 -13.95 2.69 6.29
CA THR A 58 -13.76 4.13 6.37
C THR A 58 -13.64 4.70 4.96
N MET A 59 -14.70 5.30 4.44
CA MET A 59 -14.63 6.08 3.20
C MET A 59 -13.93 7.41 3.46
N VAL A 60 -12.78 7.63 2.81
CA VAL A 60 -12.10 8.92 2.79
C VAL A 60 -12.52 9.63 1.51
N MET A 61 -13.43 10.60 1.62
CA MET A 61 -13.77 11.46 0.48
C MET A 61 -12.76 12.59 0.32
N ARG A 62 -12.38 12.89 -0.92
CA ARG A 62 -11.64 14.12 -1.24
C ARG A 62 -12.49 15.31 -0.80
N SER A 63 -11.87 16.32 -0.18
CA SER A 63 -12.56 17.51 0.35
C SER A 63 -13.49 18.16 -0.68
N ALA A 64 -13.02 18.35 -1.91
CA ALA A 64 -13.80 18.92 -3.01
C ALA A 64 -15.10 18.16 -3.33
N TRP A 65 -15.17 16.85 -3.06
CA TRP A 65 -16.38 16.06 -3.25
C TRP A 65 -17.31 16.14 -2.03
N ARG A 66 -16.75 16.39 -0.85
CA ARG A 66 -17.52 16.56 0.38
C ARG A 66 -18.39 17.82 0.30
N ASP A 67 -17.86 18.90 -0.29
CA ASP A 67 -18.57 20.16 -0.48
C ASP A 67 -19.83 20.00 -1.36
N LEU A 68 -19.81 19.06 -2.30
CA LEU A 68 -20.94 18.75 -3.18
C LEU A 68 -22.10 18.01 -2.49
N LEU A 69 -21.86 17.37 -1.33
CA LEU A 69 -22.87 16.60 -0.59
C LEU A 69 -23.55 17.41 0.53
N VAL A 70 -23.01 18.58 0.85
CA VAL A 70 -23.56 19.51 1.87
C VAL A 70 -24.47 20.56 1.22
N SER A 71 -24.52 20.61 -0.12
CA SER A 71 -25.40 21.48 -0.92
C SER A 71 -26.67 20.75 -1.32
#